data_AF-K6VN11-F1
#
_entry.id   AF-K6VN11-F1
#
_cell.length_a   1.000
_cell.length_b   1.000
_cell.length_c   1.000
_cell.angle_alpha   90.00
_cell.angle_beta   90.00
_cell.angle_gamma   90.00
#
_symmetry.space_group_name_H-M   'P 1'
#
loop_
_entity.id
_entity.type
_entity.pdbx_description
1 polymer ?
#
loop_
_entity_poly.entity_id
_entity_poly.type
_entity_poly.pdbx_seq_one_letter_code
_entity_poly.pdbx_strand_id
1 'polypeptide(L)' 'MWSVDIELVAQWLASLDKDSQAQVIAAVELLEDRGPQLGRPVVDTVSRSRHRNMKELRPG' A
#
# COMPACT_ATOMS: atom_id res chain seq x y z
N MET A 1 -15.63 2.00 -3.96
CA MET A 1 -14.52 1.20 -3.42
C MET A 1 -13.68 0.74 -4.60
N TRP A 2 -12.40 1.00 -4.54
CA TRP A 2 -11.41 0.55 -5.52
C TRP A 2 -11.09 -0.92 -5.28
N SER A 3 -10.69 -1.63 -6.33
CA SER A 3 -10.10 -2.96 -6.20
C SER A 3 -8.59 -2.81 -6.08
N VAL A 4 -8.00 -3.39 -5.04
CA VAL A 4 -6.55 -3.44 -4.84
C VAL A 4 -6.09 -4.88 -5.04
N ASP A 5 -5.25 -5.09 -6.05
CA ASP A 5 -4.61 -6.38 -6.30
C ASP A 5 -3.33 -6.50 -5.47
N ILE A 6 -3.28 -7.51 -4.61
CA ILE A 6 -2.16 -7.81 -3.71
C ILE A 6 -1.48 -9.15 -4.03
N GLU A 7 -1.81 -9.80 -5.16
CA GLU A 7 -1.34 -11.15 -5.48
C GLU A 7 0.20 -11.26 -5.41
N LEU A 8 0.91 -10.28 -5.97
CA LEU A 8 2.37 -10.25 -6.02
C LEU A 8 3.04 -10.07 -4.64
N VAL A 9 2.30 -9.62 -3.63
CA VAL A 9 2.83 -9.38 -2.27
C VAL A 9 2.23 -10.31 -1.23
N ALA A 10 1.27 -11.17 -1.58
CA ALA A 10 0.51 -11.99 -0.64
C ALA A 10 1.41 -12.91 0.22
N GLN A 11 2.39 -13.59 -0.40
CA GLN A 11 3.32 -14.46 0.33
C GLN A 11 4.20 -13.66 1.31
N TRP A 12 4.68 -12.49 0.90
CA TRP A 12 5.46 -11.61 1.77
C TRP A 12 4.60 -11.11 2.93
N LEU A 13 3.37 -10.64 2.66
CA LEU A 13 2.44 -10.18 3.68
C LEU A 13 2.10 -11.26 4.71
N ALA A 14 1.94 -12.51 4.27
CA ALA A 14 1.71 -13.66 5.14
C ALA A 14 2.93 -14.04 5.99
N SER A 15 4.14 -13.60 5.61
CA SER A 15 5.38 -13.88 6.33
C SER A 15 5.72 -12.87 7.42
N LEU A 16 5.02 -11.73 7.46
CA LEU A 16 5.22 -10.68 8.46
C LEU A 16 4.77 -11.13 9.86
N ASP A 17 5.34 -10.50 10.89
CA ASP A 17 4.77 -10.59 12.24
C ASP A 17 3.39 -9.92 12.29
N LYS A 18 2.64 -10.22 13.35
CA LYS A 18 1.24 -9.79 13.48
C LYS A 18 1.08 -8.27 13.44
N ASP A 19 2.00 -7.53 14.04
CA ASP A 19 1.88 -6.08 14.16
C ASP A 19 2.19 -5.43 12.81
N SER A 20 3.27 -5.85 12.15
CA SER A 20 3.62 -5.41 10.79
C SER A 20 2.52 -5.76 9.77
N GLN A 21 1.97 -6.97 9.85
CA GLN A 21 0.88 -7.40 8.97
C GLN A 21 -0.37 -6.53 9.15
N ALA A 22 -0.75 -6.24 10.40
CA ALA A 22 -1.91 -5.40 10.70
C ALA A 22 -1.76 -3.98 10.14
N GLN A 23 -0.56 -3.39 10.23
CA GLN A 23 -0.28 -2.08 9.65
C GLN A 23 -0.46 -2.08 8.12
N VAL A 24 0.09 -3.09 7.43
CA VAL A 24 -0.04 -3.20 5.96
C VAL A 24 -1.51 -3.38 5.55
N ILE A 25 -2.26 -4.23 6.25
CA ILE A 25 -3.69 -4.45 5.98
C ILE A 25 -4.47 -3.13 6.15
N ALA A 26 -4.27 -2.41 7.24
CA ALA A 26 -4.94 -1.12 7.46
C ALA A 26 -4.63 -0.10 6.36
N ALA A 27 -3.40 -0.07 5.85
CA ALA A 27 -3.02 0.80 4.75
C ALA A 27 -3.66 0.39 3.41
N VAL A 28 -3.81 -0.92 3.16
CA VAL A 28 -4.53 -1.46 1.99
C VAL A 28 -6.02 -1.13 2.06
N GLU A 29 -6.67 -1.28 3.22
CA GLU A 29 -8.08 -0.92 3.41
C GLU A 29 -8.33 0.57 3.13
N LEU A 30 -7.44 1.45 3.59
CA LEU A 30 -7.49 2.88 3.26
C LEU A 30 -7.33 3.14 1.76
N LEU A 31 -6.48 2.35 1.09
CA LEU A 31 -6.28 2.44 -0.35
C LEU A 31 -7.49 1.92 -1.14
N GLU A 32 -8.18 0.88 -0.68
CA GLU A 32 -9.44 0.40 -1.27
C GLU A 32 -10.56 1.44 -1.14
N ASP A 33 -10.65 2.13 0.00
CA ASP A 33 -11.66 3.17 0.22
C ASP A 33 -11.38 4.42 -0.64
N ARG A 34 -10.17 4.97 -0.55
CA ARG A 34 -9.83 6.28 -1.14
C ARG A 34 -9.20 6.21 -2.52
N GLY A 35 -8.64 5.07 -2.89
CA GLY A 35 -7.98 4.86 -4.16
C GLY A 35 -6.68 5.64 -4.33
N PRO A 36 -6.20 5.81 -5.58
CA PRO A 36 -4.89 6.37 -5.88
C PRO A 36 -4.72 7.85 -5.49
N GLN A 37 -5.79 8.54 -5.07
CA GLN A 37 -5.72 9.90 -4.55
C GLN A 37 -5.24 9.97 -3.09
N LEU A 38 -5.10 8.83 -2.42
CA LEU A 38 -4.48 8.75 -1.10
C LEU A 38 -3.08 9.39 -1.13
N GLY A 39 -2.82 10.23 -0.13
CA GLY A 39 -1.61 11.05 -0.03
C GLY A 39 -0.91 10.87 1.32
N ARG A 40 -0.04 11.82 1.66
CA ARG A 40 0.73 11.78 2.91
C ARG A 40 -0.19 11.80 4.15
N PRO A 41 0.17 11.11 5.25
CA PRO A 41 1.41 10.35 5.43
C PRO A 41 1.40 8.95 4.80
N VAL A 42 0.23 8.39 4.51
CA VAL A 42 0.06 6.97 4.13
C VAL A 42 0.65 6.63 2.77
N VAL A 43 0.75 7.59 1.84
CA VAL A 43 1.29 7.35 0.50
C VAL A 43 2.21 8.49 0.04
N ASP A 44 3.22 8.18 -0.77
CA ASP A 44 4.04 9.16 -1.49
C ASP A 44 4.31 8.82 -2.95
N THR A 45 4.90 9.78 -3.65
CA THR A 45 5.43 9.60 -4.99
C THR A 45 6.86 9.07 -4.95
N VAL A 46 7.15 8.04 -5.74
CA VAL A 46 8.52 7.55 -5.94
C VAL A 46 9.23 8.42 -6.98
N SER A 47 10.01 9.41 -6.52
CA SER A 47 10.59 10.48 -7.36
C SER A 47 11.53 10.04 -8.49
N ARG A 48 12.09 8.82 -8.44
CA ARG A 48 13.03 8.28 -9.45
C ARG A 48 12.54 7.01 -10.13
N SER A 49 11.24 6.74 -10.06
CA SER A 49 10.66 5.60 -10.75
C SER A 49 10.66 5.82 -12.28
N ARG A 50 10.87 4.74 -13.04
CA ARG A 50 10.62 4.72 -14.49
C ARG A 50 9.12 4.85 -14.83
N HIS A 51 8.24 4.62 -13.86
CA HIS A 51 6.80 4.68 -13.99
C HIS A 51 6.25 5.98 -13.38
N ARG A 52 5.59 6.80 -14.21
CA ARG A 52 5.12 8.16 -13.86
C ARG A 52 4.21 8.22 -12.63
N ASN A 53 3.40 7.18 -12.41
CA ASN A 53 2.40 7.13 -11.33
C ASN A 53 2.80 6.16 -10.21
N MET A 54 4.09 5.81 -10.10
CA MET A 54 4.57 4.92 -9.05
C MET A 54 4.48 5.60 -7.69
N LYS A 55 3.89 4.91 -6.73
CA LYS A 55 3.74 5.37 -5.36
C LYS A 55 4.26 4.33 -4.38
N GLU A 56 4.65 4.79 -3.20
CA GLU A 56 4.96 3.94 -2.05
C GLU A 56 3.81 4.00 -1.04
N LEU A 57 3.39 2.84 -0.54
CA LEU A 57 2.44 2.73 0.58
C LEU A 57 3.24 2.68 1.88
N ARG A 58 2.86 3.49 2.86
CA ARG A 58 3.54 3.70 4.14
C ARG A 58 2.61 3.36 5.30
N PRO A 59 2.60 2.10 5.74
CA PRO A 59 1.62 1.59 6.70
C PRO A 59 1.85 2.00 8.17
N GLY A 60 3.02 2.55 8.50
CA GLY A 60 3.35 3.00 9.86
C GLY A 60 4.83 2.82 10.16
#